data_AF-A0A3M7EY44-F1
#
_entry.id   AF-A0A3M7EY44-F1
#
_cell.length_a   1.000
_cell.length_b   1.000
_cell.length_c   1.000
_cell.angle_alpha   90.00
_cell.angle_beta   90.00
_cell.angle_gamma   90.00
#
_symmetry.space_group_name_H-M   'P 1'
#
loop_
_entity.id
_entity.type
_entity.pdbx_description
1 polymer ?
#
loop_
_entity_poly.entity_id
_entity_poly.type
_entity_poly.pdbx_seq_one_letter_code
_entity_poly.pdbx_strand_id
1 'polypeptide(L)'
;MGTPVQSFHLDRNIFNQSLYDDVRNFWFEGVPSGASTAPFPVLQRWWGINRTDEEKKAFDDECRTKFGGALESIGPSKLSLPTFKSYEEDIEHSDQLSAPLLSDVKSAQKNDERKAADTMLSMIILLDQMPRQIYREPEELSLVYKHYDRLASSLVRSCMSLKPSPLDHEAWKGRPAYKTWIVMPLVHTEHIPTHLLQREKLAELRQECQAAKDEAALGYLERAEQASAEHLDPLKRFGRYPHRNECLGRKNSPEEDEFMKTAQTFGVKQSKKTSEQKDEL
;
A
#
# COMPACT_ATOMS: atom_id res chain seq x y z
N MET A 1 -5.24 -20.30 15.97
CA MET A 1 -6.09 -19.50 15.06
C MET A 1 -6.16 -18.09 15.62
N GLY A 2 -6.02 -17.06 14.78
CA GLY A 2 -6.13 -15.67 15.22
C GLY A 2 -7.57 -15.31 15.62
N THR A 3 -7.73 -14.17 16.29
CA THR A 3 -9.04 -13.63 16.65
C THR A 3 -9.71 -13.04 15.41
N PRO A 4 -11.00 -13.31 15.16
CA PRO A 4 -11.75 -12.68 14.08
C PRO A 4 -11.75 -11.14 14.19
N VAL A 5 -11.75 -10.46 13.04
CA VAL A 5 -11.63 -8.99 12.95
C VAL A 5 -12.61 -8.25 13.86
N GLN A 6 -13.84 -8.74 13.99
CA GLN A 6 -14.92 -8.11 14.77
C GLN A 6 -14.66 -8.12 16.28
N SER A 7 -13.83 -9.05 16.75
CA SER A 7 -13.49 -9.21 18.17
C SER A 7 -12.03 -8.88 18.46
N PHE A 8 -11.26 -8.46 17.46
CA PHE A 8 -9.84 -8.12 17.61
C PHE A 8 -9.70 -6.68 18.11
N HIS A 9 -8.86 -6.50 19.12
CA HIS A 9 -8.46 -5.18 19.61
C HIS A 9 -6.97 -4.99 19.41
N LEU A 10 -6.58 -3.85 18.83
CA LEU A 10 -5.18 -3.46 18.72
C LEU A 10 -4.56 -3.33 20.11
N ASP A 11 -3.37 -3.90 20.30
CA ASP A 11 -2.59 -3.74 21.53
C ASP A 11 -2.19 -2.27 21.70
N ARG A 12 -2.65 -1.62 22.76
CA ARG A 12 -2.42 -0.19 23.01
C ARG A 12 -1.00 0.15 23.41
N ASN A 13 -0.21 -0.85 23.81
CA ASN A 13 1.22 -0.67 24.01
C ASN A 13 1.97 -0.55 22.67
N ILE A 14 1.38 -1.07 21.58
CA ILE A 14 1.95 -1.04 20.23
C ILE A 14 1.27 0.04 19.38
N PHE A 15 -0.04 -0.04 19.21
CA PHE A 15 -0.86 0.89 18.43
C PHE A 15 -1.28 2.09 19.27
N ASN A 16 -0.41 3.09 19.27
CA ASN A 16 -0.59 4.36 19.94
C ASN A 16 0.02 5.49 19.09
N GLN A 17 -0.08 6.72 19.61
CA GLN A 17 0.39 7.90 18.90
C GLN A 17 1.89 7.84 18.55
N SER A 18 2.73 7.25 19.41
CA SER A 18 4.17 7.12 19.13
C SER A 18 4.41 6.31 17.87
N LEU A 19 3.80 5.13 17.75
CA LEU A 19 3.92 4.32 16.54
C LEU A 19 3.47 5.08 15.29
N TYR A 20 2.35 5.81 15.37
CA TYR A 20 1.83 6.55 14.23
C TYR A 20 2.77 7.69 13.81
N ASP A 21 3.30 8.42 14.78
CA ASP A 21 4.27 9.48 14.54
C ASP A 21 5.56 8.91 13.98
N ASP A 22 6.07 7.81 14.55
CA ASP A 22 7.28 7.13 14.10
C ASP A 22 7.17 6.64 12.65
N VAL A 23 6.04 6.05 12.26
CA VAL A 23 5.80 5.63 10.88
C VAL A 23 5.86 6.82 9.92
N ARG A 24 5.20 7.94 10.24
CA ARG A 24 5.21 9.13 9.37
C ARG A 24 6.58 9.80 9.34
N ASN A 25 7.19 9.98 10.51
CA ASN A 25 8.50 10.61 10.64
C ASN A 25 9.55 9.81 9.88
N PHE A 26 9.55 8.49 9.98
CA PHE A 26 10.45 7.62 9.24
C PHE A 26 10.20 7.69 7.73
N TRP A 27 8.95 7.49 7.29
CA TRP A 27 8.65 7.41 5.86
C TRP A 27 8.91 8.75 5.16
N PHE A 28 8.47 9.85 5.77
CA PHE A 28 8.55 11.20 5.22
C PHE A 28 9.76 12.00 5.72
N GLU A 29 10.75 11.37 6.36
CA GLU A 29 11.97 12.05 6.79
C GLU A 29 12.62 12.75 5.59
N GLY A 30 12.89 14.05 5.72
CA GLY A 30 13.44 14.87 4.63
C GLY A 30 12.40 15.47 3.68
N VAL A 31 11.10 15.16 3.85
CA VAL A 31 10.00 15.88 3.16
C VAL A 31 9.64 17.12 3.98
N PRO A 32 9.81 18.35 3.44
CA PRO A 32 9.42 19.55 4.16
C PRO A 32 7.93 19.56 4.50
N SER A 33 7.58 20.12 5.66
CA SER A 33 6.19 20.20 6.09
C SER A 33 5.34 20.94 5.05
N GLY A 34 4.27 20.28 4.59
CA GLY A 34 3.35 20.84 3.61
C GLY A 34 3.85 20.82 2.16
N ALA A 35 4.96 20.14 1.86
CA ALA A 35 5.49 20.03 0.50
C ALA A 35 4.51 19.32 -0.45
N SER A 36 4.40 19.83 -1.68
CA SER A 36 3.63 19.18 -2.74
C SER A 36 4.39 18.04 -3.42
N THR A 37 5.72 18.09 -3.37
CA THR A 37 6.63 17.08 -3.96
C THR A 37 7.63 16.57 -2.91
N ALA A 38 8.26 15.44 -3.19
CA ALA A 38 9.33 14.89 -2.37
C ALA A 38 10.71 15.17 -3.00
N PRO A 39 11.72 15.58 -2.22
CA PRO A 39 13.09 15.73 -2.70
C PRO A 39 13.67 14.41 -3.24
N PHE A 40 14.66 14.52 -4.13
CA PHE A 40 15.27 13.34 -4.75
C PHE A 40 15.81 12.29 -3.77
N PRO A 41 16.51 12.64 -2.66
CA PRO A 41 16.94 11.64 -1.68
C PRO A 41 15.78 10.83 -1.08
N VAL A 42 14.63 11.47 -0.86
CA VAL A 42 13.41 10.80 -0.39
C VAL A 42 12.86 9.87 -1.47
N LEU A 43 12.81 10.32 -2.72
CA LEU A 43 12.40 9.48 -3.85
C LEU A 43 13.32 8.26 -4.04
N GLN A 44 14.63 8.41 -3.88
CA GLN A 44 15.58 7.29 -3.92
C GLN A 44 15.30 6.26 -2.83
N ARG A 45 14.96 6.73 -1.61
CA ARG A 45 14.61 5.86 -0.49
C ARG A 45 13.28 5.14 -0.70
N TRP A 46 12.24 5.82 -1.14
CA TRP A 46 10.95 5.19 -1.41
C TRP A 46 11.01 4.17 -2.55
N TRP A 47 11.68 4.51 -3.65
CA TRP A 47 11.62 3.75 -4.90
C TRP A 47 12.85 2.88 -5.17
N GLY A 48 13.89 2.95 -4.34
CA GLY A 48 15.11 2.16 -4.60
C GLY A 48 15.99 2.70 -5.72
N ILE A 49 15.78 3.94 -6.16
CA ILE A 49 16.46 4.53 -7.32
C ILE A 49 17.95 4.72 -7.01
N ASN A 50 18.80 4.13 -7.86
CA ASN A 50 20.27 4.20 -7.78
C ASN A 50 20.84 3.72 -6.43
N ARG A 51 20.16 2.81 -5.73
CA ARG A 51 20.67 2.17 -4.50
C ARG A 51 21.32 0.83 -4.78
N THR A 52 22.41 0.53 -4.09
CA THR A 52 23.03 -0.81 -4.09
C THR A 52 22.12 -1.81 -3.40
N ASP A 53 22.39 -3.11 -3.56
CA ASP A 53 21.62 -4.14 -2.88
C ASP A 53 21.84 -4.10 -1.36
N GLU A 54 23.03 -3.70 -0.91
CA GLU A 54 23.34 -3.46 0.51
C GLU A 54 22.53 -2.29 1.08
N GLU A 55 22.42 -1.17 0.35
CA GLU A 55 21.64 -0.01 0.77
C GLU A 55 20.13 -0.30 0.81
N LYS A 56 19.62 -1.10 -0.14
CA LYS A 56 18.24 -1.57 -0.11
C LYS A 56 18.01 -2.47 1.09
N LYS A 57 18.91 -3.44 1.31
CA LYS A 57 18.84 -4.36 2.45
C LYS A 57 18.89 -3.61 3.78
N ALA A 58 19.78 -2.63 3.93
CA ALA A 58 19.87 -1.84 5.15
C ALA A 58 18.56 -1.11 5.47
N PHE A 59 17.90 -0.54 4.45
CA PHE A 59 16.60 0.09 4.62
C PHE A 59 15.49 -0.90 4.99
N ASP A 60 15.50 -2.09 4.39
CA ASP A 60 14.56 -3.16 4.72
C ASP A 60 14.74 -3.68 6.16
N ASP A 61 16.00 -3.86 6.59
CA ASP A 61 16.36 -4.25 7.96
C ASP A 61 15.91 -3.19 8.97
N GLU A 62 16.03 -1.90 8.63
CA GLU A 62 15.55 -0.81 9.46
C GLU A 62 14.02 -0.80 9.56
N CYS A 63 13.31 -0.98 8.44
CA CYS A 63 11.84 -1.12 8.44
C CYS A 63 11.41 -2.29 9.32
N ARG A 64 12.08 -3.44 9.20
CA ARG A 64 11.80 -4.63 10.01
C ARG A 64 12.04 -4.39 11.49
N THR A 65 13.15 -3.74 11.84
CA THR A 65 13.50 -3.43 13.24
C THR A 65 12.47 -2.49 13.88
N LYS A 66 12.02 -1.46 13.15
CA LYS A 66 11.10 -0.45 13.69
C LYS A 66 9.64 -0.90 13.70
N PHE A 67 9.19 -1.60 12.65
CA PHE A 67 7.76 -1.82 12.40
C PHE A 67 7.35 -3.29 12.29
N GLY A 68 8.31 -4.22 12.26
CA GLY A 68 8.03 -5.67 12.17
C GLY A 68 7.15 -6.16 13.31
N GLY A 69 7.45 -5.76 14.56
CA GLY A 69 6.64 -6.16 15.72
C GLY A 69 5.19 -5.67 15.65
N ALA A 70 4.96 -4.47 15.10
CA ALA A 70 3.61 -3.95 14.90
C ALA A 70 2.84 -4.78 13.87
N LEU A 71 3.46 -5.10 12.73
CA LEU A 71 2.87 -5.96 11.71
C LEU A 71 2.58 -7.37 12.22
N GLU A 72 3.53 -7.99 12.91
CA GLU A 72 3.37 -9.32 13.51
C GLU A 72 2.21 -9.37 14.51
N SER A 73 2.01 -8.31 15.29
CA SER A 73 0.92 -8.22 16.26
C SER A 73 -0.48 -8.18 15.62
N ILE A 74 -0.57 -7.81 14.33
CA ILE A 74 -1.79 -7.86 13.52
C ILE A 74 -1.68 -8.87 12.37
N GLY A 75 -0.70 -9.78 12.40
CA GLY A 75 -0.53 -10.83 11.40
C GLY A 75 -1.61 -11.92 11.52
N PRO A 76 -1.70 -12.85 10.56
CA PRO A 76 -2.78 -13.86 10.48
C PRO A 76 -2.84 -14.82 11.68
N SER A 77 -1.74 -14.97 12.43
CA SER A 77 -1.71 -15.75 13.67
C SER A 77 -2.43 -15.05 14.84
N LYS A 78 -2.61 -13.73 14.76
CA LYS A 78 -3.22 -12.86 15.79
C LYS A 78 -4.56 -12.31 15.34
N LEU A 79 -4.64 -11.74 14.14
CA LEU A 79 -5.84 -11.18 13.51
C LEU A 79 -6.23 -12.05 12.32
N SER A 80 -7.35 -12.75 12.39
CA SER A 80 -7.84 -13.59 11.29
C SER A 80 -8.81 -12.81 10.41
N LEU A 81 -8.49 -12.70 9.12
CA LEU A 81 -9.44 -12.20 8.11
C LEU A 81 -10.40 -13.32 7.68
N PRO A 82 -11.64 -13.00 7.26
CA PRO A 82 -12.49 -13.96 6.57
C PRO A 82 -11.80 -14.42 5.28
N THR A 83 -12.13 -15.64 4.84
CA THR A 83 -11.66 -16.18 3.56
C THR A 83 -12.00 -15.21 2.43
N PHE A 84 -11.00 -14.85 1.63
CA PHE A 84 -11.22 -14.01 0.45
C PHE A 84 -12.11 -14.75 -0.55
N LYS A 85 -13.21 -14.12 -0.96
CA LYS A 85 -14.09 -14.65 -2.02
C LYS A 85 -13.98 -13.84 -3.30
N SER A 86 -14.09 -12.52 -3.20
CA SER A 86 -13.86 -11.58 -4.30
C SER A 86 -13.54 -10.19 -3.76
N TYR A 87 -13.07 -9.30 -4.62
CA TYR A 87 -12.85 -7.90 -4.24
C TYR A 87 -14.17 -7.19 -3.95
N GLU A 88 -15.25 -7.53 -4.64
CA GLU A 88 -16.58 -6.95 -4.38
C GLU A 88 -17.07 -7.26 -2.97
N GLU A 89 -16.85 -8.49 -2.48
CA GLU A 89 -17.21 -8.86 -1.11
C GLU A 89 -16.35 -8.11 -0.08
N ASP A 90 -15.05 -7.99 -0.31
CA ASP A 90 -14.16 -7.18 0.56
C ASP A 90 -14.52 -5.69 0.54
N ILE A 91 -14.99 -5.16 -0.60
CA ILE A 91 -15.47 -3.78 -0.74
C ILE A 91 -16.74 -3.57 0.06
N GLU A 92 -17.73 -4.46 -0.07
CA GLU A 92 -18.97 -4.41 0.69
C GLU A 92 -18.71 -4.48 2.21
N HIS A 93 -17.68 -5.23 2.61
CA HIS A 93 -17.33 -5.46 4.02
C HIS A 93 -16.09 -4.67 4.48
N SER A 94 -15.74 -3.56 3.83
CA SER A 94 -14.51 -2.80 4.12
C SER A 94 -14.45 -2.30 5.58
N ASP A 95 -15.57 -1.83 6.11
CA ASP A 95 -15.67 -1.36 7.50
C ASP A 95 -15.42 -2.51 8.49
N GLN A 96 -15.92 -3.71 8.19
CA GLN A 96 -15.71 -4.90 9.02
C GLN A 96 -14.27 -5.41 8.92
N LEU A 97 -13.68 -5.45 7.72
CA LEU A 97 -12.31 -5.91 7.50
C LEU A 97 -11.27 -4.99 8.15
N SER A 98 -11.53 -3.68 8.18
CA SER A 98 -10.62 -2.69 8.75
C SER A 98 -10.98 -2.28 10.18
N ALA A 99 -12.00 -2.89 10.80
CA ALA A 99 -12.61 -2.41 12.04
C ALA A 99 -11.63 -2.06 13.17
N PRO A 100 -10.61 -2.88 13.51
CA PRO A 100 -9.66 -2.54 14.56
C PRO A 100 -8.88 -1.26 14.28
N LEU A 101 -8.52 -1.03 13.00
CA LEU A 101 -7.73 0.10 12.54
C LEU A 101 -8.60 1.35 12.36
N LEU A 102 -9.76 1.16 11.75
CA LEU A 102 -10.77 2.19 11.57
C LEU A 102 -11.24 2.77 12.91
N SER A 103 -11.31 1.93 13.96
CA SER A 103 -11.65 2.38 15.32
C SER A 103 -10.70 3.46 15.83
N ASP A 104 -9.40 3.38 15.51
CA ASP A 104 -8.41 4.35 15.97
C ASP A 104 -8.49 5.64 15.16
N VAL A 105 -8.72 5.54 13.84
CA VAL A 105 -9.00 6.71 13.00
C VAL A 105 -10.26 7.44 13.50
N LYS A 106 -11.36 6.71 13.75
CA LYS A 106 -12.61 7.27 14.30
C LYS A 106 -12.39 7.88 15.70
N SER A 107 -11.56 7.26 16.53
CA SER A 107 -11.25 7.77 17.87
C SER A 107 -10.40 9.03 17.83
N ALA A 108 -9.43 9.11 16.91
CA ALA A 108 -8.68 10.32 16.64
C ALA A 108 -9.60 11.44 16.15
N GLN A 109 -10.52 11.12 15.23
CA GLN A 109 -11.44 12.07 14.61
C GLN A 109 -12.38 12.75 15.61
N LYS A 110 -12.81 12.04 16.66
CA LYS A 110 -13.62 12.62 17.74
C LYS A 110 -12.94 13.80 18.44
N ASN A 111 -11.61 13.86 18.40
CA ASN A 111 -10.82 14.89 19.06
C ASN A 111 -10.31 15.94 18.07
N ASP A 112 -9.83 15.50 16.91
CA ASP A 112 -9.17 16.36 15.93
C ASP A 112 -9.19 15.68 14.53
N GLU A 113 -9.76 16.37 13.53
CA GLU A 113 -9.80 15.92 12.14
C GLU A 113 -8.39 15.76 11.54
N ARG A 114 -7.46 16.64 11.92
CA ARG A 114 -6.06 16.54 11.49
C ARG A 114 -5.42 15.28 12.04
N LYS A 115 -5.66 14.99 13.32
CA LYS A 115 -5.16 13.77 13.96
C LYS A 115 -5.69 12.51 13.29
N ALA A 116 -6.97 12.48 12.88
CA ALA A 116 -7.52 11.36 12.12
C ALA A 116 -6.84 11.18 10.76
N ALA A 117 -6.61 12.27 10.04
CA ALA A 117 -5.90 12.28 8.77
C ALA A 117 -4.47 11.72 8.91
N ASP A 118 -3.75 12.15 9.94
CA ASP A 118 -2.40 11.70 10.24
C ASP A 118 -2.38 10.22 10.68
N THR A 119 -3.30 9.77 11.56
CA THR A 119 -3.43 8.36 11.95
C THR A 119 -3.72 7.46 10.75
N MET A 120 -4.62 7.87 9.86
CA MET A 120 -4.93 7.15 8.63
C MET A 120 -3.68 7.01 7.75
N LEU A 121 -2.94 8.10 7.50
CA LEU A 121 -1.73 8.04 6.69
C LEU A 121 -0.69 7.08 7.28
N SER A 122 -0.46 7.12 8.60
CA SER A 122 0.44 6.18 9.27
C SER A 122 0.01 4.73 9.06
N MET A 123 -1.28 4.44 9.24
CA MET A 123 -1.79 3.08 9.08
C MET A 123 -1.68 2.61 7.64
N ILE A 124 -1.94 3.47 6.66
CA ILE A 124 -1.78 3.12 5.24
C ILE A 124 -0.32 2.79 4.93
N ILE A 125 0.64 3.61 5.36
CA ILE A 125 2.07 3.33 5.17
C ILE A 125 2.46 2.03 5.89
N LEU A 126 2.00 1.83 7.13
CA LEU A 126 2.29 0.64 7.92
C LEU A 126 1.74 -0.62 7.25
N LEU A 127 0.58 -0.59 6.62
CA LEU A 127 -0.07 -1.77 6.03
C LEU A 127 0.29 -2.01 4.56
N ASP A 128 0.64 -0.97 3.83
CA ASP A 128 0.85 -1.07 2.39
C ASP A 128 2.35 -1.06 2.05
N GLN A 129 3.09 -0.12 2.61
CA GLN A 129 4.50 0.04 2.28
C GLN A 129 5.37 -0.88 3.12
N MET A 130 5.28 -0.79 4.45
CA MET A 130 6.17 -1.56 5.35
C MET A 130 6.19 -3.07 5.03
N PRO A 131 5.07 -3.75 4.70
CA PRO A 131 5.10 -5.16 4.35
C PRO A 131 5.89 -5.43 3.06
N ARG A 132 5.90 -4.51 2.10
CA ARG A 132 6.68 -4.61 0.85
C ARG A 132 8.17 -4.37 1.06
N GLN A 133 8.57 -3.69 2.14
CA GLN A 133 9.97 -3.59 2.56
C GLN A 133 10.40 -4.79 3.41
N ILE A 134 9.51 -5.29 4.27
CA ILE A 134 9.83 -6.33 5.25
C ILE A 134 9.75 -7.71 4.62
N TYR A 135 8.66 -8.04 3.92
CA TYR A 135 8.35 -9.38 3.43
C TYR A 135 8.63 -9.50 1.92
N ARG A 136 9.91 -9.37 1.52
CA ARG A 136 10.31 -9.31 0.10
C ARG A 136 10.51 -10.66 -0.56
N GLU A 137 10.76 -11.70 0.21
CA GLU A 137 11.09 -13.00 -0.36
C GLU A 137 9.81 -13.69 -0.88
N PRO A 138 9.91 -14.48 -1.97
CA PRO A 138 8.74 -15.11 -2.60
C PRO A 138 7.84 -15.89 -1.62
N GLU A 139 8.43 -16.50 -0.59
CA GLU A 139 7.72 -17.28 0.43
C GLU A 139 6.90 -16.39 1.37
N GLU A 140 7.30 -15.13 1.55
CA GLU A 140 6.63 -14.17 2.43
C GLU A 140 5.57 -13.34 1.68
N LEU A 141 5.69 -13.14 0.37
CA LEU A 141 4.80 -12.25 -0.41
C LEU A 141 3.32 -12.64 -0.36
N SER A 142 3.01 -13.93 -0.18
CA SER A 142 1.63 -14.39 0.02
C SER A 142 0.97 -13.68 1.21
N LEU A 143 1.72 -13.42 2.28
CA LEU A 143 1.26 -12.70 3.46
C LEU A 143 0.88 -11.25 3.10
N VAL A 144 1.71 -10.56 2.31
CA VAL A 144 1.43 -9.18 1.87
C VAL A 144 0.09 -9.12 1.12
N TYR A 145 -0.06 -9.96 0.10
CA TYR A 145 -1.22 -9.90 -0.79
C TYR A 145 -2.52 -10.42 -0.15
N LYS A 146 -2.44 -11.49 0.66
CA LYS A 146 -3.63 -12.12 1.26
C LYS A 146 -4.09 -11.47 2.56
N HIS A 147 -3.24 -10.67 3.20
CA HIS A 147 -3.50 -10.12 4.53
C HIS A 147 -3.40 -8.60 4.56
N TYR A 148 -2.21 -8.05 4.36
CA TYR A 148 -1.98 -6.62 4.57
C TYR A 148 -2.59 -5.75 3.45
N ASP A 149 -2.54 -6.17 2.18
CA ASP A 149 -3.20 -5.47 1.07
C ASP A 149 -4.72 -5.35 1.28
N ARG A 150 -5.35 -6.41 1.80
CA ARG A 150 -6.79 -6.43 2.10
C ARG A 150 -7.14 -5.44 3.22
N LEU A 151 -6.35 -5.42 4.29
CA LEU A 151 -6.50 -4.46 5.38
C LEU A 151 -6.31 -3.02 4.89
N ALA A 152 -5.25 -2.75 4.12
CA ALA A 152 -4.93 -1.42 3.60
C ALA A 152 -6.02 -0.88 2.67
N SER A 153 -6.44 -1.68 1.67
CA SER A 153 -7.49 -1.27 0.72
C SER A 153 -8.84 -1.03 1.41
N SER A 154 -9.20 -1.92 2.36
CA SER A 154 -10.42 -1.76 3.16
C SER A 154 -10.38 -0.52 4.05
N LEU A 155 -9.23 -0.22 4.66
CA LEU A 155 -9.07 0.98 5.49
C LEU A 155 -9.21 2.26 4.66
N VAL A 156 -8.60 2.33 3.47
CA VAL A 156 -8.76 3.47 2.56
C VAL A 156 -10.24 3.71 2.23
N ARG A 157 -10.97 2.65 1.86
CA ARG A 157 -12.40 2.72 1.54
C ARG A 157 -13.26 3.13 2.74
N SER A 158 -12.98 2.56 3.90
CA SER A 158 -13.71 2.90 5.13
C SER A 158 -13.45 4.35 5.54
N CYS A 159 -12.23 4.85 5.37
CA CYS A 159 -11.91 6.24 5.61
C CYS A 159 -12.57 7.18 4.57
N MET A 160 -12.75 6.75 3.32
CA MET A 160 -13.52 7.51 2.31
C MET A 160 -15.00 7.65 2.69
N SER A 161 -15.56 6.67 3.42
CA SER A 161 -16.98 6.69 3.83
C SER A 161 -17.25 7.56 5.06
N LEU A 162 -16.22 7.92 5.84
CA LEU A 162 -16.35 8.81 7.00
C LEU A 162 -16.78 10.24 6.62
N LYS A 163 -17.40 10.94 7.57
CA LYS A 163 -17.85 12.32 7.42
C LYS A 163 -17.37 13.20 8.59
N PRO A 164 -16.47 14.18 8.34
CA PRO A 164 -15.72 14.39 7.09
C PRO A 164 -14.77 13.22 6.81
N SER A 165 -14.35 13.04 5.56
CA SER A 165 -13.36 12.00 5.25
C SER A 165 -11.96 12.50 5.61
N PRO A 166 -11.15 11.74 6.38
CA PRO A 166 -9.75 12.08 6.63
C PRO A 166 -8.89 12.12 5.36
N LEU A 167 -9.35 11.53 4.25
CA LEU A 167 -8.68 11.67 2.95
C LEU A 167 -8.82 13.08 2.38
N ASP A 168 -9.90 13.78 2.69
CA ASP A 168 -10.22 15.09 2.11
C ASP A 168 -9.78 16.25 3.03
N HIS A 169 -9.04 15.93 4.09
CA HIS A 169 -8.49 16.92 5.00
C HIS A 169 -7.55 17.90 4.25
N GLU A 170 -7.60 19.19 4.59
CA GLU A 170 -6.80 20.27 3.96
C GLU A 170 -5.27 20.05 4.06
N ALA A 171 -4.84 19.12 4.92
CA ALA A 171 -3.44 18.67 4.97
C ALA A 171 -2.99 17.94 3.69
N TRP A 172 -3.89 17.42 2.86
CA TRP A 172 -3.53 16.66 1.64
C TRP A 172 -3.82 17.39 0.34
N LYS A 173 -4.60 18.47 0.41
CA LYS A 173 -5.03 19.27 -0.74
C LYS A 173 -3.84 19.85 -1.50
N GLY A 174 -3.76 19.57 -2.80
CA GLY A 174 -2.65 20.00 -3.65
C GLY A 174 -1.30 19.42 -3.23
N ARG A 175 -1.27 18.32 -2.46
CA ARG A 175 -0.03 17.70 -1.98
C ARG A 175 0.16 16.25 -2.44
N PRO A 176 0.56 16.05 -3.71
CA PRO A 176 0.90 14.75 -4.27
C PRO A 176 1.85 13.90 -3.43
N ALA A 177 2.85 14.51 -2.80
CA ALA A 177 3.81 13.80 -1.95
C ALA A 177 3.18 12.98 -0.82
N TYR A 178 1.94 13.27 -0.41
CA TYR A 178 1.21 12.52 0.63
C TYR A 178 0.00 11.78 0.05
N LYS A 179 -0.83 12.46 -0.75
CA LYS A 179 -2.10 11.89 -1.23
C LYS A 179 -1.89 10.68 -2.15
N THR A 180 -0.78 10.60 -2.89
CA THR A 180 -0.47 9.41 -3.71
C THR A 180 -0.23 8.17 -2.85
N TRP A 181 0.40 8.30 -1.68
CA TRP A 181 0.55 7.20 -0.73
C TRP A 181 -0.78 6.77 -0.12
N ILE A 182 -1.66 7.72 0.21
CA ILE A 182 -2.98 7.45 0.78
C ILE A 182 -3.81 6.56 -0.16
N VAL A 183 -3.73 6.78 -1.47
CA VAL A 183 -4.51 6.01 -2.46
C VAL A 183 -3.73 4.85 -3.10
N MET A 184 -2.47 4.65 -2.73
CA MET A 184 -1.63 3.56 -3.24
C MET A 184 -2.25 2.16 -3.02
N PRO A 185 -2.87 1.83 -1.86
CA PRO A 185 -3.45 0.50 -1.65
C PRO A 185 -4.50 0.09 -2.69
N LEU A 186 -5.13 1.06 -3.35
CA LEU A 186 -6.12 0.81 -4.39
C LEU A 186 -5.47 0.20 -5.65
N VAL A 187 -4.27 0.67 -6.04
CA VAL A 187 -3.53 0.12 -7.20
C VAL A 187 -2.98 -1.27 -6.92
N HIS A 188 -2.82 -1.65 -5.66
CA HIS A 188 -2.33 -2.96 -5.27
C HIS A 188 -3.38 -4.07 -5.30
N THR A 189 -4.63 -3.75 -5.64
CA THR A 189 -5.70 -4.74 -5.85
C THR A 189 -5.68 -5.28 -7.28
N GLU A 190 -5.99 -6.56 -7.45
CA GLU A 190 -6.30 -7.17 -8.76
C GLU A 190 -7.77 -6.92 -9.15
N HIS A 191 -8.21 -5.65 -9.08
CA HIS A 191 -9.60 -5.26 -9.33
C HIS A 191 -9.68 -3.94 -10.11
N ILE A 192 -10.10 -4.02 -11.38
CA ILE A 192 -10.13 -2.88 -12.30
C ILE A 192 -10.97 -1.70 -11.76
N PRO A 193 -12.20 -1.88 -11.24
CA PRO A 193 -12.96 -0.77 -10.67
C PRO A 193 -12.24 -0.06 -9.50
N THR A 194 -11.46 -0.78 -8.69
CA THR A 194 -10.65 -0.16 -7.63
C THR A 194 -9.51 0.69 -8.21
N HIS A 195 -8.89 0.26 -9.31
CA HIS A 195 -7.92 1.10 -10.04
C HIS A 195 -8.55 2.36 -10.61
N LEU A 196 -9.76 2.26 -11.16
CA LEU A 196 -10.45 3.44 -11.69
C LEU A 196 -10.76 4.46 -10.59
N LEU A 197 -11.15 4.00 -9.40
CA LEU A 197 -11.30 4.87 -8.22
C LEU A 197 -9.98 5.56 -7.84
N GLN A 198 -8.85 4.84 -7.88
CA GLN A 198 -7.53 5.43 -7.62
C GLN A 198 -7.20 6.55 -8.62
N ARG A 199 -7.50 6.32 -9.90
CA ARG A 199 -7.27 7.29 -10.97
C ARG A 199 -8.17 8.51 -10.85
N GLU A 200 -9.42 8.33 -10.42
CA GLU A 200 -10.32 9.44 -10.09
C GLU A 200 -9.71 10.34 -8.99
N LYS A 201 -9.18 9.74 -7.92
CA LYS A 201 -8.52 10.49 -6.84
C LYS A 201 -7.25 11.20 -7.28
N LEU A 202 -6.48 10.61 -8.22
CA LEU A 202 -5.34 11.31 -8.82
C LEU A 202 -5.79 12.47 -9.73
N ALA A 203 -6.89 12.32 -10.47
CA ALA A 203 -7.43 13.37 -11.32
C ALA A 203 -7.96 14.56 -10.52
N GLU A 204 -8.66 14.32 -9.41
CA GLU A 204 -9.08 15.36 -8.45
C GLU A 204 -7.86 16.14 -7.94
N LEU A 205 -6.83 15.42 -7.47
CA LEU A 205 -5.59 16.03 -6.99
C LEU A 205 -4.84 16.80 -8.07
N ARG A 206 -4.89 16.34 -9.33
CA ARG A 206 -4.35 17.07 -10.47
C ARG A 206 -5.07 18.41 -10.66
N GLN A 207 -6.41 18.43 -10.56
CA GLN A 207 -7.19 19.67 -10.65
C GLN A 207 -6.80 20.66 -9.54
N GLU A 208 -6.60 20.18 -8.31
CA GLU A 208 -6.10 21.00 -7.20
C GLU A 208 -4.73 21.62 -7.50
N CYS A 209 -3.79 20.82 -8.02
CA CYS A 209 -2.45 21.30 -8.38
C CYS A 209 -2.48 22.30 -9.55
N GLN A 210 -3.35 22.08 -10.54
CA GLN A 210 -3.57 23.01 -11.66
C GLN A 210 -4.13 24.35 -11.17
N ALA A 211 -5.13 24.32 -10.28
CA ALA A 211 -5.69 25.51 -9.69
C ALA A 211 -4.65 26.31 -8.88
N ALA A 212 -3.74 25.61 -8.21
CA ALA A 212 -2.60 26.20 -7.51
C ALA A 212 -1.45 26.65 -8.42
N LYS A 213 -1.47 26.28 -9.71
CA LYS A 213 -0.37 26.50 -10.68
C LYS A 213 0.98 25.93 -10.20
N ASP A 214 0.95 24.79 -9.54
CA ASP A 214 2.14 24.11 -9.03
C ASP A 214 2.67 23.10 -10.07
N GLU A 215 3.53 23.59 -10.98
CA GLU A 215 4.12 22.78 -12.05
C GLU A 215 4.98 21.62 -11.53
N ALA A 216 5.62 21.78 -10.37
CA ALA A 216 6.42 20.72 -9.77
C ALA A 216 5.51 19.57 -9.30
N ALA A 217 4.38 19.90 -8.67
CA ALA A 217 3.36 18.95 -8.27
C ALA A 217 2.75 18.22 -9.48
N LEU A 218 2.50 18.92 -10.58
CA LEU A 218 1.99 18.32 -11.82
C LEU A 218 2.98 17.32 -12.44
N GLY A 219 4.26 17.67 -12.51
CA GLY A 219 5.29 16.74 -12.98
C GLY A 219 5.51 15.55 -12.03
N TYR A 220 5.26 15.72 -10.73
CA TYR A 220 5.25 14.62 -9.78
C TYR A 220 4.06 13.68 -10.04
N LEU A 221 2.86 14.22 -10.25
CA LEU A 221 1.64 13.46 -10.52
C LEU A 221 1.69 12.68 -11.82
N GLU A 222 2.28 13.25 -12.88
CA GLU A 222 2.45 12.55 -14.16
C GLU A 222 3.17 11.21 -13.98
N ARG A 223 4.21 11.15 -13.13
CA ARG A 223 4.90 9.89 -12.81
C ARG A 223 3.99 8.91 -12.07
N ALA A 224 3.17 9.40 -11.13
CA ALA A 224 2.23 8.56 -10.38
C ALA A 224 1.10 8.02 -11.28
N GLU A 225 0.59 8.82 -12.21
CA GLU A 225 -0.42 8.43 -13.19
C GLU A 225 0.12 7.41 -14.20
N GLN A 226 1.39 7.56 -14.62
CA GLN A 226 2.10 6.60 -15.45
C GLN A 226 2.25 5.26 -14.72
N ALA A 227 2.72 5.28 -13.46
CA ALA A 227 2.81 4.06 -12.65
C ALA A 227 1.43 3.40 -12.46
N SER A 228 0.37 4.18 -12.24
CA SER A 228 -1.01 3.68 -12.18
C SER A 228 -1.44 2.99 -13.49
N ALA A 229 -1.08 3.56 -14.64
CA ALA A 229 -1.36 2.95 -15.95
C ALA A 229 -0.59 1.63 -16.13
N GLU A 230 0.68 1.57 -15.71
CA GLU A 230 1.52 0.37 -15.79
C GLU A 230 1.01 -0.77 -14.90
N HIS A 231 0.45 -0.47 -13.73
CA HIS A 231 -0.22 -1.48 -12.92
C HIS A 231 -1.53 -1.95 -13.55
N LEU A 232 -2.27 -1.09 -14.25
CA LEU A 232 -3.55 -1.47 -14.86
C LEU A 232 -3.39 -2.39 -16.09
N ASP A 233 -2.26 -2.30 -16.81
CA ASP A 233 -2.00 -3.10 -18.03
C ASP A 233 -2.12 -4.62 -17.82
N PRO A 234 -1.40 -5.27 -16.88
CA PRO A 234 -1.53 -6.71 -16.65
C PRO A 234 -2.94 -7.10 -16.22
N LEU A 235 -3.67 -6.24 -15.50
CA LEU A 235 -5.06 -6.52 -15.14
C LEU A 235 -5.99 -6.51 -16.36
N LYS A 236 -5.80 -5.58 -17.30
CA LYS A 236 -6.57 -5.57 -18.55
C LYS A 236 -6.27 -6.79 -19.42
N ARG A 237 -5.03 -7.28 -19.39
CA ARG A 237 -4.58 -8.41 -20.22
C ARG A 237 -4.93 -9.77 -19.62
N PHE A 238 -4.78 -9.93 -18.31
CA PHE A 238 -4.83 -11.23 -17.63
C PHE A 238 -5.86 -11.31 -16.51
N GLY A 239 -6.49 -10.19 -16.14
CA GLY A 239 -7.41 -10.11 -14.99
C GLY A 239 -6.72 -10.19 -13.62
N ARG A 240 -5.38 -10.27 -13.59
CA ARG A 240 -4.57 -10.45 -12.38
C ARG A 240 -3.13 -10.00 -12.62
N TYR A 241 -2.32 -10.02 -11.58
CA TYR A 241 -0.89 -9.76 -11.62
C TYR A 241 -0.09 -11.06 -11.77
N PRO A 242 0.53 -11.33 -12.94
CA PRO A 242 1.25 -12.58 -13.15
C PRO A 242 2.44 -12.78 -12.19
N HIS A 243 3.12 -11.69 -11.78
CA HIS A 243 4.21 -11.74 -10.80
C HIS A 243 3.78 -12.21 -9.40
N ARG A 244 2.48 -12.28 -9.11
CA ARG A 244 1.93 -12.81 -7.85
C ARG A 244 1.56 -14.28 -7.94
N ASN A 245 1.55 -14.88 -9.14
CA ASN A 245 1.00 -16.21 -9.35
C ASN A 245 1.68 -17.26 -8.48
N GLU A 246 3.01 -17.34 -8.50
CA GLU A 246 3.78 -18.33 -7.75
C GLU A 246 3.50 -18.26 -6.23
N CYS A 247 3.71 -17.11 -5.59
CA CYS A 247 3.50 -16.96 -4.15
C CYS A 247 2.02 -17.11 -3.71
N LEU A 248 1.07 -16.96 -4.65
CA LEU A 248 -0.36 -17.21 -4.42
C LEU A 248 -0.78 -18.65 -4.74
N GLY A 249 0.14 -19.50 -5.24
CA GLY A 249 -0.14 -20.89 -5.63
C GLY A 249 -0.89 -21.02 -6.97
N ARG A 250 -0.82 -20.01 -7.83
CA ARG A 250 -1.42 -19.99 -9.18
C ARG A 250 -0.37 -20.37 -10.22
N LYS A 251 -0.79 -21.06 -11.28
CA LYS A 251 0.06 -21.35 -12.44
C LYS A 251 -0.05 -20.22 -13.48
N ASN A 252 1.07 -19.83 -14.06
CA ASN A 252 1.12 -18.96 -15.24
C ASN A 252 0.58 -19.70 -16.48
N SER A 253 -0.17 -18.99 -17.31
CA SER A 253 -0.38 -19.33 -18.72
C SER A 253 0.90 -19.08 -19.55
N PRO A 254 1.02 -19.66 -20.76
CA PRO A 254 2.13 -19.36 -21.66
C PRO A 254 2.29 -17.87 -21.96
N GLU A 255 1.19 -17.13 -22.10
CA GLU A 255 1.19 -15.69 -22.36
C GLU A 255 1.66 -14.90 -21.14
N GLU A 256 1.30 -15.33 -19.94
CA GLU A 256 1.81 -14.75 -18.68
C GLU A 256 3.31 -15.04 -18.51
N ASP A 257 3.79 -16.23 -18.89
CA ASP A 257 5.22 -16.55 -18.85
C ASP A 257 6.04 -15.71 -19.84
N GLU A 258 5.53 -15.49 -21.05
CA GLU A 258 6.17 -14.57 -22.00
C GLU A 258 6.20 -13.14 -21.48
N PHE A 259 5.08 -12.67 -20.93
CA PHE A 259 4.96 -11.34 -20.33
C PHE A 259 5.97 -11.14 -19.19
N MET A 260 6.13 -12.13 -18.31
CA MET A 260 7.03 -12.05 -17.15
C MET A 260 8.51 -11.95 -17.50
N LYS A 261 8.93 -12.17 -18.75
CA LYS A 261 10.32 -11.97 -19.18
C LYS A 261 10.76 -10.51 -19.16
N THR A 262 9.82 -9.58 -19.33
CA THR A 262 10.11 -8.13 -19.40
C THR A 262 9.20 -7.29 -18.49
N ALA A 263 8.21 -7.92 -17.84
CA ALA A 263 7.27 -7.24 -16.96
C ALA A 263 7.96 -6.59 -15.75
N GLN A 264 7.45 -5.44 -15.35
CA GLN A 264 7.77 -4.86 -14.06
C GLN A 264 7.15 -5.71 -12.93
N THR A 265 7.92 -5.91 -11.86
CA THR A 265 7.47 -6.62 -10.65
C THR A 265 7.27 -5.67 -9.48
N PHE A 266 7.26 -4.36 -9.73
CA PHE A 266 6.96 -3.31 -8.74
C PHE A 266 7.76 -3.45 -7.42
N GLY A 267 9.02 -3.85 -7.53
CA GLY A 267 9.95 -3.94 -6.42
C GLY A 267 9.94 -5.26 -5.63
N VAL A 268 9.17 -6.26 -6.06
CA VAL A 268 9.22 -7.61 -5.46
C VAL A 268 10.18 -8.54 -6.19
N LYS A 269 10.87 -9.39 -5.43
CA LYS A 269 11.73 -10.44 -5.97
C LYS A 269 10.86 -11.53 -6.63
N GLN A 270 11.39 -12.14 -7.67
CA GLN A 270 10.80 -13.32 -8.31
C GLN A 270 11.76 -14.48 -8.12
N SER A 271 11.23 -15.69 -8.01
CA SER A 271 12.10 -16.86 -8.05
C SER A 271 12.82 -16.88 -9.41
N LYS A 272 14.12 -17.16 -9.41
CA LYS A 272 14.80 -17.42 -10.68
C LYS A 272 14.25 -18.75 -11.18
N LYS A 273 13.42 -18.73 -12.23
CA LYS A 273 13.17 -19.94 -13.03
C LYS A 273 14.52 -20.33 -13.64
N THR A 274 15.24 -21.25 -13.01
CA THR A 274 16.35 -21.94 -13.67
C THR A 274 15.79 -22.57 -14.93
N SER A 275 16.39 -22.28 -16.07
CA SER A 275 16.02 -22.79 -17.38
C SER A 275 16.32 -24.30 -17.54
N GLU A 276 16.18 -25.09 -16.47
CA GLU A 276 16.52 -26.50 -16.39
C GLU A 276 15.34 -27.31 -15.86
N GLN A 277 14.22 -27.26 -16.58
CA GLN A 277 13.31 -28.40 -16.71
C GLN A 277 12.84 -28.44 -18.18
N LYS A 278 13.82 -28.59 -19.08
CA LYS A 278 13.59 -29.28 -20.34
C LYS A 278 13.90 -30.75 -20.08
N ASP A 279 12.95 -31.59 -20.46
CA ASP A 279 13.03 -33.04 -20.57
C ASP A 279 13.24 -33.80 -19.25
N GLU A 280 12.16 -34.35 -18.70
CA GLU A 280 12.09 -35.78 -18.38
C GLU A 280 10.65 -36.26 -18.15
N LEU A 281 10.20 -37.12 -19.08
CA LEU A 281 9.03 -38.01 -19.16
C LEU A 281 7.67 -37.42 -19.60
#